data_AF-A0A553ZPC7-F1
#
_entry.id   AF-A0A553ZPC7-F1
#
_cell.length_a   1.000
_cell.length_b   1.000
_cell.length_c   1.000
_cell.angle_alpha   90.00
_cell.angle_beta   90.00
_cell.angle_gamma   90.00
#
_symmetry.space_group_name_H-M   'P 1'
#
loop_
_entity.id
_entity.type
_entity.pdbx_description
1 polymer ?
#
loop_
_entity_poly.entity_id
_entity_poly.type
_entity_poly.pdbx_seq_one_letter_code
_entity_poly.pdbx_strand_id
1 'polypeptide(L)'
;MTFGKITTRDEHHWQLRAAQVLARLLKHGYDAELPALMWTVTSTGTLIGEASVLQPNADRRAAFEAWAQLLGRHGDRWPEHDRMNGGTHLHLTFSYPTNRGDAKGAIRANLDPADDL
;
A
#
# COMPACT_ATOMS: atom_id res chain seq x y z
N MET A 1 -2.11 15.25 -27.35
CA MET A 1 -3.36 14.67 -26.82
C MET A 1 -3.73 15.48 -25.58
N THR A 2 -4.81 16.25 -25.63
CA THR A 2 -5.26 17.05 -24.49
C THR A 2 -6.16 16.16 -23.65
N PHE A 3 -5.67 15.67 -22.50
CA PHE A 3 -6.56 15.06 -21.53
C PHE A 3 -7.54 16.14 -21.07
N GLY A 4 -8.84 15.86 -21.16
CA GLY A 4 -9.87 16.79 -20.68
C GLY A 4 -9.59 17.20 -19.24
N LYS A 5 -10.03 18.41 -18.86
CA LYS A 5 -9.86 18.92 -17.50
C LYS A 5 -10.40 17.89 -16.49
N ILE A 6 -9.54 17.45 -15.57
CA ILE A 6 -9.93 16.57 -14.45
C ILE A 6 -10.98 17.32 -13.62
N THR A 7 -12.11 16.68 -13.39
CA THR A 7 -13.22 17.24 -12.59
C THR A 7 -13.25 16.62 -11.20
N THR A 8 -13.89 17.31 -10.25
CA THR A 8 -14.18 16.75 -8.92
C THR A 8 -15.02 15.47 -8.98
N ARG A 9 -15.82 15.30 -10.05
CA ARG A 9 -16.55 14.04 -10.28
C ARG A 9 -15.58 12.90 -10.62
N ASP A 10 -14.52 13.17 -11.37
CA ASP A 10 -13.50 12.18 -11.71
C ASP A 10 -12.72 11.76 -10.45
N GLU A 11 -12.31 12.72 -9.62
CA GLU A 11 -11.63 12.48 -8.34
C GLU A 11 -12.45 11.57 -7.43
N HIS A 12 -13.73 11.91 -7.20
CA HIS A 12 -14.62 11.06 -6.40
C HIS A 12 -14.82 9.67 -7.02
N HIS A 13 -14.90 9.57 -8.35
CA HIS A 13 -15.02 8.28 -9.02
C HIS A 13 -13.77 7.41 -8.82
N TRP A 14 -12.58 8.00 -8.87
CA TRP A 14 -11.32 7.31 -8.57
C TRP A 14 -11.24 6.88 -7.10
N GLN A 15 -11.63 7.75 -6.17
CA GLN A 15 -11.70 7.41 -4.74
C GLN A 15 -12.69 6.27 -4.46
N LEU A 16 -13.88 6.29 -5.06
CA LEU A 16 -14.87 5.22 -4.91
C LEU A 16 -14.33 3.89 -5.43
N ARG A 17 -13.61 3.91 -6.57
CA ARG A 17 -12.96 2.71 -7.10
C ARG A 17 -11.88 2.19 -6.16
N ALA A 18 -11.03 3.06 -5.63
CA ALA A 18 -10.00 2.70 -4.67
C ALA A 18 -10.60 2.12 -3.39
N ALA A 19 -11.69 2.70 -2.87
CA ALA A 19 -12.40 2.19 -1.71
C ALA A 19 -13.00 0.78 -1.93
N GLN A 20 -13.50 0.50 -3.14
CA GLN A 20 -13.96 -0.86 -3.50
C GLN A 20 -12.81 -1.87 -3.52
N VAL A 21 -11.63 -1.47 -4.00
CA VAL A 21 -10.44 -2.32 -3.95
C VAL A 21 -9.96 -2.50 -2.51
N LEU A 22 -9.97 -1.44 -1.70
CA LEU A 22 -9.66 -1.53 -0.27
C LEU A 22 -10.57 -2.54 0.43
N ALA A 23 -11.89 -2.50 0.20
CA ALA A 23 -12.80 -3.47 0.79
C ALA A 23 -12.44 -4.93 0.44
N ARG A 24 -12.01 -5.19 -0.81
CA ARG A 24 -11.54 -6.51 -1.24
C ARG A 24 -10.23 -6.90 -0.57
N LEU A 25 -9.28 -5.97 -0.47
CA LEU A 25 -8.02 -6.21 0.22
C LEU A 25 -8.24 -6.50 1.71
N LEU A 26 -9.12 -5.75 2.38
CA LEU A 26 -9.49 -6.04 3.78
C LEU A 26 -10.11 -7.42 3.93
N LYS A 27 -10.96 -7.84 2.99
CA LYS A 27 -11.52 -9.20 2.99
C LYS A 27 -10.44 -10.27 2.81
N HIS A 28 -9.51 -10.08 1.88
CA HIS A 28 -8.37 -10.98 1.69
C HIS A 28 -7.46 -11.03 2.93
N GLY A 29 -7.20 -9.88 3.54
CA GLY A 29 -6.43 -9.80 4.79
C GLY A 29 -7.12 -10.53 5.93
N TYR A 30 -8.45 -10.39 6.06
CA TYR A 30 -9.24 -11.15 7.03
C TYR A 30 -9.17 -12.66 6.79
N ASP A 31 -9.40 -13.11 5.55
CA ASP A 31 -9.43 -14.53 5.20
C ASP A 31 -8.08 -15.23 5.36
N ALA A 32 -6.99 -14.49 5.16
CA ALA A 32 -5.61 -14.98 5.28
C ALA A 32 -4.95 -14.61 6.63
N GLU A 33 -5.73 -14.05 7.57
CA GLU A 33 -5.26 -13.63 8.90
C GLU A 33 -4.02 -12.72 8.85
N LEU A 34 -3.98 -11.81 7.87
CA LEU A 34 -2.86 -10.87 7.71
C LEU A 34 -2.90 -9.75 8.77
N PRO A 35 -1.73 -9.28 9.24
CA PRO A 35 -1.67 -8.11 10.10
C PRO A 35 -2.34 -6.89 9.45
N ALA A 36 -3.16 -6.17 10.22
CA ALA A 36 -3.86 -5.00 9.70
C ALA A 36 -2.87 -3.87 9.38
N LEU A 37 -3.02 -3.28 8.18
CA LEU A 37 -2.32 -2.04 7.80
C LEU A 37 -3.23 -0.84 8.04
N MET A 38 -2.61 0.33 8.27
CA MET A 38 -3.33 1.59 8.13
C MET A 38 -3.47 1.93 6.64
N TRP A 39 -4.68 2.14 6.16
CA TRP A 39 -4.96 2.40 4.75
C TRP A 39 -5.38 3.86 4.51
N THR A 40 -4.90 4.46 3.41
CA THR A 40 -5.30 5.78 2.94
C THR A 40 -5.72 5.72 1.47
N VAL A 41 -6.87 6.30 1.14
CA VAL A 41 -7.31 6.54 -0.24
C VAL A 41 -7.05 8.01 -0.59
N THR A 42 -6.16 8.27 -1.54
CA THR A 42 -5.83 9.64 -1.96
C THR A 42 -6.92 10.23 -2.88
N SER A 43 -6.93 11.55 -3.08
CA SER A 43 -7.85 12.22 -4.03
C SER A 43 -7.68 11.74 -5.48
N THR A 44 -6.48 11.27 -5.84
CA THR A 44 -6.18 10.68 -7.15
C THR A 44 -6.62 9.20 -7.25
N GLY A 45 -7.20 8.63 -6.20
CA GLY A 45 -7.61 7.23 -6.15
C GLY A 45 -6.45 6.24 -5.99
N THR A 46 -5.28 6.69 -5.52
CA THR A 46 -4.19 5.80 -5.13
C THR A 46 -4.48 5.23 -3.74
N LEU A 47 -4.24 3.93 -3.55
CA LEU A 47 -4.37 3.27 -2.26
C LEU A 47 -3.00 3.11 -1.60
N ILE A 48 -2.83 3.57 -0.37
CA ILE A 48 -1.57 3.47 0.39
C ILE A 48 -1.81 2.65 1.66
N GLY A 49 -1.10 1.54 1.81
CA GLY A 49 -1.05 0.73 3.02
C GLY A 49 0.23 0.98 3.82
N GLU A 50 0.10 1.21 5.12
CA GLU A 50 1.20 1.54 6.02
C GLU A 50 1.31 0.51 7.14
N ALA A 51 2.44 -0.19 7.21
CA ALA A 51 2.76 -1.11 8.30
C ALA A 51 3.49 -0.43 9.47
N SER A 52 3.97 0.81 9.30
CA SER A 52 4.77 1.52 10.32
C SER A 52 4.03 1.81 11.63
N VAL A 53 2.71 1.63 11.67
CA VAL A 53 1.91 1.74 12.90
C VAL A 53 2.12 0.56 13.84
N LEU A 54 2.69 -0.54 13.33
CA LEU A 54 3.01 -1.73 14.12
C LEU A 54 4.33 -1.56 14.86
N GLN A 55 4.46 -2.28 15.97
CA GLN A 55 5.68 -2.35 16.77
C GLN A 55 5.81 -3.78 17.30
N PRO A 56 7.02 -4.35 17.36
CA PRO A 56 8.32 -3.76 17.00
C PRO A 56 8.64 -3.80 15.49
N ASN A 57 9.86 -3.42 15.09
CA ASN A 57 10.36 -3.50 13.69
C ASN A 57 10.12 -4.87 13.03
N ALA A 58 10.23 -5.97 13.79
CA ALA A 58 9.96 -7.32 13.30
C ALA A 58 8.52 -7.46 12.78
N ASP A 59 7.54 -6.91 13.50
CA ASP A 59 6.12 -6.98 13.13
C ASP A 59 5.82 -6.10 11.91
N ARG A 60 6.45 -4.91 11.83
CA ARG A 60 6.34 -4.04 10.64
C ARG A 60 6.84 -4.75 9.40
N ARG A 61 8.01 -5.41 9.48
CA ARG A 61 8.58 -6.17 8.37
C ARG A 61 7.71 -7.38 8.04
N ALA A 62 7.29 -8.17 9.03
CA ALA A 62 6.44 -9.34 8.81
C ALA A 62 5.11 -8.97 8.13
N ALA A 63 4.46 -7.88 8.57
CA ALA A 63 3.26 -7.36 7.94
C ALA A 63 3.52 -6.92 6.50
N PHE A 64 4.59 -6.17 6.25
CA PHE A 64 4.96 -5.77 4.89
C PHE A 64 5.17 -6.98 3.98
N GLU A 65 5.94 -7.97 4.42
CA GLU A 65 6.23 -9.18 3.63
C GLU A 65 4.98 -10.00 3.34
N ALA A 66 4.09 -10.18 4.32
CA ALA A 66 2.85 -10.93 4.14
C ALA A 66 1.91 -10.26 3.12
N TRP A 67 1.77 -8.94 3.21
CA TRP A 67 1.02 -8.17 2.22
C TRP A 67 1.70 -8.12 0.85
N ALA A 68 3.04 -8.03 0.80
CA ALA A 68 3.81 -8.08 -0.43
C ALA A 68 3.62 -9.41 -1.16
N GLN A 69 3.57 -10.53 -0.42
CA GLN A 69 3.30 -11.85 -0.98
C GLN A 69 1.90 -11.92 -1.61
N LEU A 70 0.87 -11.41 -0.91
CA LEU A 70 -0.49 -11.37 -1.43
C LEU A 70 -0.60 -10.51 -2.70
N LEU A 71 0.10 -9.36 -2.72
CA LEU A 71 0.05 -8.38 -3.80
C LEU A 71 1.04 -8.63 -4.93
N GLY A 72 2.02 -9.53 -4.75
CA GLY A 72 3.16 -9.70 -5.67
C GLY A 72 2.78 -10.07 -7.10
N ARG A 73 1.62 -10.71 -7.32
CA ARG A 73 1.09 -10.97 -8.68
C ARG A 73 0.61 -9.71 -9.41
N HIS A 74 0.48 -8.60 -8.70
CA HIS A 74 -0.04 -7.33 -9.16
C HIS A 74 0.94 -6.18 -8.95
N GLY A 75 2.15 -6.44 -8.48
CA GLY A 75 3.04 -5.37 -8.01
C GLY A 75 4.51 -5.68 -8.13
N ASP A 76 5.29 -4.62 -8.01
CA ASP A 76 6.74 -4.63 -8.10
C ASP A 76 7.32 -4.16 -6.78
N ARG A 77 8.14 -5.01 -6.16
CA ARG A 77 8.90 -4.64 -4.95
C ARG A 77 10.08 -3.76 -5.36
N TRP A 78 10.23 -2.66 -4.64
CA TRP A 78 11.40 -1.80 -4.82
C TRP A 78 12.54 -2.28 -3.92
N PRO A 79 13.80 -2.01 -4.29
CA PRO A 79 14.93 -2.23 -3.39
C PRO A 79 14.70 -1.56 -2.03
N GLU A 80 15.24 -2.16 -0.96
CA GLU A 80 15.23 -1.51 0.35
C GLU A 80 16.06 -0.23 0.27
N HIS A 81 15.55 0.84 0.89
CA HIS A 81 16.24 2.13 0.90
C HIS A 81 16.61 2.53 2.32
N ASP A 82 17.88 2.85 2.53
CA ASP A 82 18.32 3.45 3.78
C ASP A 82 17.74 4.86 3.89
N ARG A 83 17.16 5.14 5.05
CA ARG A 83 16.66 6.45 5.41
C ARG A 83 17.79 7.25 6.06
N MET A 84 17.71 8.58 5.95
CA MET A 84 18.73 9.48 6.51
C MET A 84 18.98 9.31 8.02
N ASN A 85 18.02 8.75 8.76
CA ASN A 85 18.14 8.49 10.19
C ASN A 85 18.76 7.12 10.53
N GLY A 86 19.24 6.35 9.55
CA GLY A 86 19.77 4.99 9.75
C GLY A 86 18.71 3.89 9.76
N GLY A 87 17.43 4.23 9.56
CA GLY A 87 16.35 3.25 9.43
C GLY A 87 16.20 2.72 8.00
N THR A 88 15.38 1.69 7.80
CA THR A 88 15.14 1.08 6.47
C THR A 88 13.73 1.38 5.97
N HIS A 89 13.59 1.71 4.69
CA HIS A 89 12.29 1.86 4.02
C HIS A 89 12.00 0.67 3.11
N LEU A 90 10.85 0.03 3.35
CA LEU A 90 10.30 -1.04 2.52
C LEU A 90 9.15 -0.47 1.67
N HIS A 91 9.12 -0.82 0.38
CA HIS A 91 8.13 -0.31 -0.55
C HIS A 91 7.76 -1.35 -1.61
N LEU A 92 6.47 -1.50 -1.87
CA LEU A 92 5.95 -2.23 -3.03
C LEU A 92 4.83 -1.42 -3.67
N THR A 93 4.90 -1.20 -4.97
CA THR A 93 3.79 -0.62 -5.75
C THR A 93 2.96 -1.72 -6.38
N PHE A 94 1.66 -1.49 -6.59
CA PHE A 94 0.78 -2.46 -7.23
C PHE A 94 -0.28 -1.83 -8.13
N SER A 95 -0.80 -2.64 -9.05
CA SER A 95 -1.90 -2.36 -9.96
C SER A 95 -2.97 -3.44 -9.80
N TYR A 96 -4.00 -3.15 -9.03
CA TYR A 96 -5.04 -4.12 -8.71
C TYR A 96 -6.15 -4.10 -9.75
N PRO A 97 -6.44 -5.23 -10.44
CA PRO A 97 -7.42 -5.24 -11.52
C PRO A 97 -8.85 -5.02 -11.03
N THR A 98 -9.62 -4.24 -11.79
CA THR A 98 -11.05 -4.05 -11.57
C THR A 98 -11.81 -4.06 -12.91
N ASN A 99 -13.13 -4.25 -12.86
CA ASN A 99 -13.98 -4.23 -14.05
C ASN A 99 -14.05 -2.85 -14.75
N ARG A 100 -13.47 -1.80 -14.15
CA ARG A 100 -13.47 -0.43 -14.69
C ARG A 100 -12.06 0.13 -14.91
N GLY A 101 -11.05 -0.74 -14.92
CA GLY A 101 -9.63 -0.41 -15.00
C GLY A 101 -8.93 -0.50 -13.65
N ASP A 102 -7.61 -0.62 -13.66
CA ASP A 102 -6.85 -0.94 -12.46
C ASP A 102 -6.85 0.19 -11.42
N ALA A 103 -6.88 -0.18 -10.14
CA ALA A 103 -6.58 0.73 -9.04
C ALA A 103 -5.08 0.62 -8.71
N LYS A 104 -4.40 1.77 -8.68
CA LYS A 104 -2.98 1.81 -8.32
C LYS A 104 -2.82 1.97 -6.82
N GLY A 105 -1.74 1.44 -6.28
CA GLY A 105 -1.43 1.61 -4.87
C GLY A 105 0.00 1.27 -4.52
N ALA A 106 0.31 1.43 -3.24
CA ALA A 106 1.55 0.99 -2.66
C ALA A 106 1.32 0.49 -1.23
N ILE A 107 2.15 -0.43 -0.78
CA ILE A 107 2.35 -0.71 0.64
C ILE A 107 3.76 -0.31 1.04
N ARG A 108 3.92 0.14 2.28
CA ARG A 108 5.22 0.55 2.79
C ARG A 108 5.37 0.31 4.28
N ALA A 109 6.63 0.23 4.70
CA ALA A 109 7.01 0.18 6.11
C ALA A 109 8.30 0.97 6.30
N ASN A 110 8.39 1.67 7.43
CA ASN A 110 9.63 2.25 7.92
C ASN A 110 10.09 1.43 9.13
N LEU A 111 11.32 0.96 9.08
CA LEU A 111 11.99 0.33 10.19
C LEU A 111 12.89 1.37 10.84
N ASP A 112 12.83 1.45 12.16
CA ASP A 112 13.77 2.26 12.92
C ASP A 112 15.18 1.64 12.84
N PRO A 113 16.26 2.40 13.09
CA PRO A 113 17.59 1.83 13.21
C PRO A 113 17.58 0.66 14.20
N ALA A 114 18.47 -0.32 14.00
CA ALA A 114 18.73 -1.27 15.07
C ALA A 114 19.24 -0.47 16.28
N ASP A 115 18.69 -0.74 17.47
CA ASP A 115 19.31 -0.21 18.69
C ASP A 115 20.72 -0.81 18.76
N ASP A 116 21.74 0.05 18.66
CA ASP A 116 23.12 -0.33 18.93
C ASP A 116 23.18 -0.80 20.40
N LEU A 117 23.18 -2.12 20.63
CA LEU A 117 23.42 -2.74 21.93
C LEU A 117 24.91 -2.69 22.30
#